data_AF-A0A852MG80-F1
#
_entry.id   AF-A0A852MG80-F1
#
_cell.length_a   1.000
_cell.length_b   1.000
_cell.length_c   1.000
_cell.angle_alpha   90.00
_cell.angle_beta   90.00
_cell.angle_gamma   90.00
#
_symmetry.space_group_name_H-M   'P 1'
#
loop_
_entity.id
_entity.type
_entity.pdbx_description
1 polymer ?
#
loop_
_entity_poly.entity_id
_entity_poly.type
_entity_poly.pdbx_seq_one_letter_code
_entity_poly.pdbx_strand_id
1 'polypeptide(L)'
;LLLPQERLRALLVLLALLPGTGSFYVPGVAPINFHRNDPVEIKAVKLTSSRTQLPYEYYSLPFCQPTKITYKAENLGEVLRGDRIVNTPFQVSMNVEKKCEVLCNLPNVPVTLTVEQSKLVAERIREDYYVHLIADNLPVATRLEFYSNREEEEKKKEKDVQFEHGYRLGFMDGNKFYLHNHLSFILYYHREEVEENQEPTYRVVRFEVIPQSIKLEDLKADEKSMCILPEATGSAPQEIDPSKENQLLFTYSVHWEESDIKWASRWDTYLTMSDVQIHWFSIINSVVVVFFLSGILSMIIIRTLRKDIANYNKEDDIEDTMEESGWKLVHGDVFRPPQYPMILSSLLGSGIQLFCMVLIVIFVAMLGMLSPSSRGALMTTACFLFMFMGVFGGFFAGRLYRTLKGHRWKKGAFCTATLYPGVVFGICFVLNCFIWGKHSSGAVPFPTMVALLCMWFGISLPLVYLGYYFGFRKQPYDNPVRTNQIPRQIPEQRWYMNKFVG
;
A
#
# COMPACT_ATOMS: atom_id res chain seq x y z
N LEU A 1 37.61 42.25 0.62
CA LEU A 1 37.83 40.79 0.74
C LEU A 1 37.29 40.24 2.09
N LEU A 2 36.08 40.64 2.51
CA LEU A 2 35.54 40.37 3.88
C LEU A 2 34.10 39.79 3.88
N LEU A 3 33.63 39.22 2.77
CA LEU A 3 32.28 38.65 2.64
C LEU A 3 32.07 37.16 3.05
N PRO A 4 33.09 36.28 3.21
CA PRO A 4 32.83 34.87 3.53
C PRO A 4 32.58 34.60 5.02
N GLN A 5 33.08 35.44 5.93
CA GLN A 5 33.07 35.18 7.38
C GLN A 5 31.70 35.46 8.03
N GLU A 6 31.00 36.50 7.57
CA GLU A 6 29.64 36.84 8.01
C GLU A 6 28.61 35.77 7.59
N ARG A 7 28.76 35.20 6.39
CA ARG A 7 27.87 34.12 5.93
C ARG A 7 28.06 32.82 6.70
N LEU A 8 29.30 32.51 7.11
CA LEU A 8 29.60 31.33 7.92
C LEU A 8 29.04 31.47 9.34
N ARG A 9 29.15 32.67 9.93
CA ARG A 9 28.54 32.99 11.24
C ARG A 9 27.03 32.92 11.20
N ALA A 10 26.40 33.47 10.16
CA ALA A 10 24.95 33.37 9.97
C ALA A 10 24.49 31.91 9.83
N LEU A 11 25.23 31.08 9.11
CA LEU A 11 24.93 29.64 8.97
C LEU A 11 25.07 28.89 10.29
N LEU A 12 26.10 29.19 11.09
CA LEU A 12 26.33 28.59 12.41
C LEU A 12 25.26 28.99 13.42
N VAL A 13 24.83 30.25 13.40
CA VAL A 13 23.71 30.74 14.24
C VAL A 13 22.38 30.09 13.81
N LEU A 14 22.17 29.88 12.51
CA LEU A 14 20.98 29.19 12.00
C LEU A 14 20.96 27.70 12.41
N LEU A 15 22.13 27.03 12.42
CA LEU A 15 22.25 25.65 12.90
C LEU A 15 22.08 25.53 14.42
N ALA A 16 22.51 26.53 15.19
CA ALA A 16 22.35 26.55 16.65
C ALA A 16 20.92 26.86 17.12
N LEU A 17 20.07 27.40 16.24
CA LEU A 17 18.64 27.65 16.49
C LEU A 17 17.74 26.45 16.14
N LEU A 18 18.31 25.33 15.66
CA LEU A 18 17.55 24.09 15.50
C LEU A 18 17.25 23.54 16.91
N PRO A 19 15.96 23.39 17.30
CA PRO A 19 15.63 22.81 18.58
C PRO A 19 16.22 21.40 18.66
N GLY A 20 16.77 21.04 19.83
CA GLY A 20 17.19 19.68 20.12
C GLY A 20 16.02 18.74 19.85
N THR A 21 16.13 17.94 18.78
CA THR A 21 15.09 17.01 18.41
C THR A 21 15.01 15.94 19.47
N GLY A 22 13.86 15.79 20.12
CA GLY A 22 13.55 14.58 20.87
C GLY A 22 13.73 13.37 19.94
N SER A 23 14.31 12.29 20.44
CA SER A 23 14.51 11.05 19.69
C SER A 23 13.21 10.67 18.98
N PHE A 24 13.19 10.75 17.65
CA PHE A 24 12.03 10.37 16.85
C PHE A 24 11.92 8.85 16.90
N TYR A 25 10.92 8.33 17.61
CA TYR A 25 10.60 6.91 17.59
C TYR A 25 10.10 6.56 16.19
N VAL A 26 10.89 5.77 15.46
CA VAL A 26 10.45 5.14 14.21
C VAL A 26 9.80 3.81 14.59
N PRO A 27 8.48 3.65 14.45
CA PRO A 27 7.82 2.38 14.74
C PRO A 27 8.45 1.24 13.95
N GLY A 28 8.85 0.17 14.64
CA GLY A 28 9.52 -0.99 14.05
C GLY A 28 11.06 -0.98 14.11
N VAL A 29 11.67 0.08 14.66
CA VAL A 29 13.15 0.15 14.84
C VAL A 29 13.57 -0.19 16.27
N ALA A 30 12.77 0.18 17.29
CA ALA A 30 13.07 -0.11 18.69
C ALA A 30 12.00 -1.04 19.31
N PRO A 31 12.42 -2.02 20.13
CA PRO A 31 11.50 -2.94 20.81
C PRO A 31 10.76 -2.28 21.97
N ILE A 32 9.54 -2.75 22.23
CA ILE A 32 8.83 -2.49 23.48
C ILE A 32 9.12 -3.67 24.41
N ASN A 33 9.68 -3.38 25.57
CA ASN A 33 9.92 -4.37 26.62
C ASN A 33 8.72 -4.36 27.57
N PHE A 34 8.12 -5.53 27.80
CA PHE A 34 7.03 -5.72 28.74
C PHE A 34 7.54 -6.42 30.00
N HIS A 35 7.03 -6.02 31.15
CA HIS A 35 7.16 -6.74 32.42
C HIS A 35 5.96 -7.68 32.62
N ARG A 36 6.06 -8.58 33.60
CA ARG A 36 4.94 -9.47 33.95
C ARG A 36 3.74 -8.64 34.40
N ASN A 37 2.55 -8.99 33.93
CA ASN A 37 1.28 -8.29 34.14
C ASN A 37 1.12 -6.94 33.42
N ASP A 38 2.12 -6.48 32.65
CA ASP A 38 1.95 -5.25 31.86
C ASP A 38 0.80 -5.41 30.85
N PRO A 39 -0.01 -4.36 30.63
CA PRO A 39 -1.12 -4.43 29.70
C PRO A 39 -0.62 -4.47 28.25
N VAL A 40 -1.03 -5.49 27.50
CA VAL A 40 -0.80 -5.62 26.06
C VAL A 40 -2.08 -5.17 25.34
N GLU A 41 -2.05 -3.95 24.80
CA GLU A 41 -3.21 -3.38 24.10
C GLU A 41 -3.49 -4.13 22.78
N ILE A 42 -4.61 -4.85 22.71
CA ILE A 42 -5.16 -5.33 21.44
C ILE A 42 -5.97 -4.20 20.80
N LYS A 43 -5.66 -3.87 19.55
CA LYS A 43 -6.38 -2.84 18.77
C LYS A 43 -6.99 -3.48 17.54
N ALA A 44 -8.08 -2.92 17.04
CA ALA A 44 -8.67 -3.31 15.77
C ALA A 44 -8.31 -2.29 14.69
N VAL A 45 -8.15 -2.74 13.44
CA VAL A 45 -7.71 -1.89 12.33
C VAL A 45 -8.82 -1.66 11.31
N LYS A 46 -9.30 -2.73 10.68
CA LYS A 46 -10.35 -2.69 9.66
C LYS A 46 -10.86 -4.10 9.35
N LEU A 47 -11.92 -4.15 8.57
CA LEU A 47 -12.49 -5.34 7.95
C LEU A 47 -12.14 -5.34 6.46
N THR A 48 -11.64 -6.44 5.92
CA THR A 48 -11.36 -6.59 4.47
C THR A 48 -11.97 -7.86 3.92
N SER A 49 -12.42 -7.87 2.68
CA SER A 49 -12.96 -9.06 2.03
C SER A 49 -12.02 -9.55 0.92
N SER A 50 -12.02 -10.85 0.66
CA SER A 50 -11.39 -11.43 -0.55
C SER A 50 -12.28 -11.31 -1.79
N ARG A 51 -13.59 -11.11 -1.61
CA ARG A 51 -14.59 -10.98 -2.69
C ARG A 51 -14.86 -9.54 -3.07
N THR A 52 -14.86 -8.62 -2.10
CA THR A 52 -15.18 -7.21 -2.31
C THR A 52 -14.00 -6.31 -1.95
N GLN A 53 -13.83 -5.21 -2.71
CA GLN A 53 -12.67 -4.33 -2.56
C GLN A 53 -12.85 -3.17 -1.58
N LEU A 54 -13.98 -3.14 -0.84
CA LEU A 54 -14.29 -2.07 0.09
C LEU A 54 -13.97 -2.49 1.53
N PRO A 55 -13.02 -1.83 2.21
CA PRO A 55 -12.76 -2.10 3.61
C PRO A 55 -13.76 -1.36 4.51
N TYR A 56 -14.11 -1.93 5.66
CA TYR A 56 -15.03 -1.32 6.63
C TYR A 56 -14.37 -1.14 7.99
N GLU A 57 -14.86 -0.19 8.79
CA GLU A 57 -14.36 0.02 10.14
C GLU A 57 -14.77 -1.16 11.03
N TYR A 58 -13.98 -1.46 12.04
CA TYR A 58 -14.27 -2.56 12.97
C TYR A 58 -15.66 -2.40 13.61
N TYR A 59 -15.99 -1.22 14.13
CA TYR A 59 -17.27 -0.92 14.78
C TYR A 59 -18.42 -0.64 13.81
N SER A 60 -18.23 -0.85 12.50
CA SER A 60 -19.36 -0.91 11.56
C SER A 60 -20.25 -2.12 11.79
N LEU A 61 -19.68 -3.16 12.42
CA LEU A 61 -20.40 -4.32 12.93
C LEU A 61 -20.71 -4.15 14.43
N PRO A 62 -21.78 -4.79 14.92
CA PRO A 62 -22.25 -4.70 16.31
C PRO A 62 -21.37 -5.52 17.29
N PHE A 63 -20.06 -5.27 17.27
CA PHE A 63 -19.12 -5.81 18.26
C PHE A 63 -19.22 -5.06 19.60
N CYS A 64 -18.70 -5.68 20.67
CA CYS A 64 -18.58 -5.04 21.97
C CYS A 64 -17.75 -3.74 21.89
N GLN A 65 -18.34 -2.63 22.32
CA GLN A 65 -17.67 -1.33 22.33
C GLN A 65 -17.11 -1.01 23.73
N PRO A 66 -15.90 -0.43 23.83
CA PRO A 66 -15.37 0.08 25.09
C PRO A 66 -16.12 1.34 25.53
N THR A 67 -15.95 1.74 26.80
CA THR A 67 -16.60 2.95 27.37
C THR A 67 -16.28 4.23 26.59
N LYS A 68 -15.08 4.32 26.00
CA LYS A 68 -14.66 5.40 25.11
C LYS A 68 -13.88 4.84 23.93
N ILE A 69 -14.39 5.11 22.72
CA ILE A 69 -13.69 4.79 21.47
C ILE A 69 -12.65 5.88 21.21
N THR A 70 -11.40 5.47 21.04
CA THR A 70 -10.24 6.31 20.77
C THR A 70 -9.57 5.83 19.49
N TYR A 71 -9.42 6.74 18.53
CA TYR A 71 -8.74 6.49 17.27
C TYR A 71 -7.26 6.86 17.43
N LYS A 72 -6.35 5.93 17.13
CA LYS A 72 -4.90 6.17 17.10
C LYS A 72 -4.45 6.16 15.63
N ALA A 73 -4.37 7.32 14.98
CA ALA A 73 -3.78 7.43 13.64
C ALA A 73 -2.32 7.83 13.76
N GLU A 74 -1.39 7.02 13.23
CA GLU A 74 0.05 7.31 13.39
C GLU A 74 0.62 8.04 12.18
N ASN A 75 0.20 7.74 10.94
CA ASN A 75 0.74 8.40 9.74
C ASN A 75 -0.23 8.56 8.56
N LEU A 76 0.17 9.41 7.60
CA LEU A 76 -0.60 9.71 6.38
C LEU A 76 -0.89 8.46 5.54
N GLY A 77 0.08 7.56 5.42
CA GLY A 77 -0.04 6.36 4.60
C GLY A 77 -1.03 5.34 5.15
N GLU A 78 -1.15 5.22 6.47
CA GLU A 78 -2.20 4.43 7.14
C GLU A 78 -3.59 4.99 6.80
N VAL A 79 -3.74 6.32 6.90
CA VAL A 79 -5.00 6.99 6.56
C VAL A 79 -5.37 6.78 5.09
N LEU A 80 -4.39 6.83 4.18
CA LEU A 80 -4.59 6.56 2.75
C LEU A 80 -4.91 5.10 2.43
N ARG A 81 -4.48 4.15 3.27
CA ARG A 81 -4.84 2.72 3.17
C ARG A 81 -6.20 2.39 3.79
N GLY A 82 -6.86 3.38 4.41
CA GLY A 82 -8.11 3.18 5.13
C GLY A 82 -7.93 2.46 6.47
N ASP A 83 -6.72 2.49 7.04
CA ASP A 83 -6.46 1.89 8.35
C ASP A 83 -7.04 2.81 9.45
N ARG A 84 -7.99 2.30 10.23
CA ARG A 84 -8.68 3.02 11.30
C ARG A 84 -8.45 2.32 12.62
N ILE A 85 -7.26 2.52 13.19
CA ILE A 85 -6.88 1.83 14.42
C ILE A 85 -7.69 2.36 15.60
N VAL A 86 -8.44 1.46 16.23
CA VAL A 86 -9.31 1.74 17.38
C VAL A 86 -8.96 0.83 18.55
N ASN A 87 -9.14 1.33 19.78
CA ASN A 87 -9.03 0.50 20.97
C ASN A 87 -10.17 -0.51 21.04
N THR A 88 -9.87 -1.70 21.59
CA THR A 88 -10.85 -2.77 21.82
C THR A 88 -11.05 -2.99 23.32
N PRO A 89 -12.15 -3.65 23.74
CA PRO A 89 -12.36 -4.01 25.15
C PRO A 89 -11.57 -5.24 25.61
N PHE A 90 -10.72 -5.85 24.77
CA PHE A 90 -9.90 -6.99 25.16
C PHE A 90 -8.88 -6.57 26.23
N GLN A 91 -8.91 -7.23 27.38
CA GLN A 91 -7.97 -6.99 28.48
C GLN A 91 -6.93 -8.11 28.50
N VAL A 92 -5.76 -7.86 27.93
CA VAL A 92 -4.66 -8.83 27.91
C VAL A 92 -3.50 -8.31 28.75
N SER A 93 -3.03 -9.15 29.67
CA SER A 93 -1.88 -8.87 30.52
C SER A 93 -0.74 -9.83 30.16
N MET A 94 0.48 -9.32 30.18
CA MET A 94 1.66 -10.06 29.79
C MET A 94 1.90 -11.27 30.71
N ASN A 95 2.03 -12.45 30.12
CA ASN A 95 2.27 -13.72 30.82
C ASN A 95 1.19 -14.06 31.87
N VAL A 96 -0.07 -13.74 31.57
CA VAL A 96 -1.26 -14.11 32.35
C VAL A 96 -2.24 -14.80 31.43
N GLU A 97 -2.45 -16.11 31.64
CA GLU A 97 -3.40 -16.88 30.87
C GLU A 97 -4.84 -16.60 31.32
N LYS A 98 -5.75 -16.56 30.34
CA LYS A 98 -7.20 -16.41 30.56
C LYS A 98 -7.91 -17.52 29.81
N LYS A 99 -8.52 -18.47 30.52
CA LYS A 99 -9.20 -19.62 29.90
C LYS A 99 -10.44 -19.23 29.11
N CYS A 100 -11.25 -18.33 29.64
CA CYS A 100 -12.43 -17.79 28.94
C CYS A 100 -12.94 -16.56 29.70
N GLU A 101 -13.07 -15.44 29.00
CA GLU A 101 -13.61 -14.20 29.52
C GLU A 101 -14.65 -13.60 28.57
N VAL A 102 -15.71 -13.03 29.13
CA VAL A 102 -16.76 -12.33 28.38
C VAL A 102 -16.27 -10.93 28.00
N LEU A 103 -16.39 -10.59 26.71
CA LEU A 103 -15.84 -9.34 26.16
C LEU A 103 -16.70 -8.11 26.48
N CYS A 104 -18.02 -8.27 26.51
CA CYS A 104 -18.96 -7.18 26.71
C CYS A 104 -19.12 -6.85 28.20
N ASN A 105 -19.15 -5.55 28.54
CA ASN A 105 -19.12 -5.04 29.92
C ASN A 105 -20.32 -5.44 30.81
N LEU A 106 -21.39 -5.98 30.23
CA LEU A 106 -22.54 -6.49 30.98
C LEU A 106 -22.40 -8.02 31.10
N PRO A 107 -21.91 -8.54 32.24
CA PRO A 107 -21.89 -9.98 32.47
C PRO A 107 -23.34 -10.50 32.39
N ASN A 108 -23.53 -11.59 31.65
CA ASN A 108 -24.81 -12.31 31.49
C ASN A 108 -25.92 -11.61 30.69
N VAL A 109 -25.64 -10.49 30.00
CA VAL A 109 -26.58 -9.92 29.02
C VAL A 109 -26.10 -10.25 27.61
N PRO A 110 -26.77 -11.16 26.88
CA PRO A 110 -26.42 -11.42 25.50
C PRO A 110 -26.66 -10.16 24.65
N VAL A 111 -25.75 -9.92 23.71
CA VAL A 111 -25.91 -8.86 22.72
C VAL A 111 -27.06 -9.27 21.80
N THR A 112 -28.14 -8.50 21.82
CA THR A 112 -29.27 -8.66 20.91
C THR A 112 -28.96 -7.94 19.61
N LEU A 113 -28.77 -8.69 18.54
CA LEU A 113 -28.69 -8.15 17.18
C LEU A 113 -30.08 -7.84 16.67
N THR A 114 -30.30 -6.61 16.21
CA THR A 114 -31.52 -6.26 15.48
C THR A 114 -31.59 -7.03 14.16
N VAL A 115 -32.76 -7.09 13.53
CA VAL A 115 -32.93 -7.75 12.23
C VAL A 115 -32.03 -7.13 11.15
N GLU A 116 -31.90 -5.80 11.15
CA GLU A 116 -31.01 -5.09 10.22
C GLU A 116 -29.53 -5.44 10.44
N GLN A 117 -29.10 -5.50 11.69
CA GLN A 117 -27.74 -5.89 12.06
C GLN A 117 -27.45 -7.36 11.74
N SER A 118 -28.40 -8.25 11.99
CA SER A 118 -28.28 -9.68 11.67
C SER A 118 -28.15 -9.89 10.16
N LYS A 119 -28.94 -9.15 9.37
CA LYS A 119 -28.83 -9.16 7.91
C LYS A 119 -27.46 -8.62 7.45
N LEU A 120 -26.99 -7.52 8.03
CA LEU A 120 -25.68 -6.95 7.73
C LEU A 120 -24.55 -7.95 8.03
N VAL A 121 -24.56 -8.58 9.21
CA VAL A 121 -23.58 -9.61 9.60
C VAL A 121 -23.61 -10.79 8.64
N ALA A 122 -24.80 -11.30 8.28
CA ALA A 122 -24.94 -12.38 7.32
C ALA A 122 -24.41 -12.01 5.92
N GLU A 123 -24.65 -10.77 5.47
CA GLU A 123 -24.07 -10.25 4.23
C GLU A 123 -22.53 -10.19 4.31
N ARG A 124 -21.96 -9.75 5.43
CA ARG A 124 -20.50 -9.74 5.62
C ARG A 124 -19.89 -11.13 5.69
N ILE A 125 -20.59 -12.10 6.29
CA ILE A 125 -20.14 -13.50 6.28
C ILE A 125 -20.16 -14.04 4.84
N ARG A 126 -21.20 -13.74 4.06
CA ARG A 126 -21.31 -14.15 2.65
C ARG A 126 -20.21 -13.55 1.75
N GLU A 127 -19.80 -12.33 2.07
CA GLU A 127 -18.72 -11.62 1.38
C GLU A 127 -17.33 -12.05 1.88
N ASP A 128 -17.17 -13.04 2.75
CA ASP A 128 -15.87 -13.51 3.27
C ASP A 128 -15.01 -12.37 3.88
N TYR A 129 -15.59 -11.55 4.76
CA TYR A 129 -14.82 -10.52 5.48
C TYR A 129 -13.91 -11.14 6.55
N TYR A 130 -12.68 -10.62 6.59
CA TYR A 130 -11.67 -10.83 7.60
C TYR A 130 -11.58 -9.63 8.52
N VAL A 131 -11.40 -9.92 9.80
CA VAL A 131 -11.20 -8.94 10.86
C VAL A 131 -9.72 -8.82 11.15
N HIS A 132 -9.17 -7.60 11.02
CA HIS A 132 -7.77 -7.32 11.32
C HIS A 132 -7.62 -6.72 12.72
N LEU A 133 -6.99 -7.49 13.61
CA LEU A 133 -6.54 -7.05 14.93
C LEU A 133 -5.01 -6.90 14.92
N ILE A 134 -4.50 -6.12 15.87
CA ILE A 134 -3.07 -5.93 16.09
C ILE A 134 -2.74 -5.95 17.59
N ALA A 135 -1.55 -6.45 17.91
CA ALA A 135 -0.94 -6.37 19.24
C ALA A 135 0.55 -6.06 19.06
N ASP A 136 1.08 -5.05 19.75
CA ASP A 136 2.49 -4.59 19.60
C ASP A 136 2.95 -4.43 18.13
N ASN A 137 2.09 -3.82 17.31
CA ASN A 137 2.23 -3.65 15.85
C ASN A 137 2.26 -4.94 15.01
N LEU A 138 2.17 -6.13 15.62
CA LEU A 138 2.02 -7.38 14.89
C LEU A 138 0.55 -7.58 14.47
N PRO A 139 0.28 -7.97 13.22
CA PRO A 139 -1.04 -8.38 12.81
C PRO A 139 -1.41 -9.71 13.47
N VAL A 140 -2.69 -9.85 13.81
CA VAL A 140 -3.22 -11.16 14.15
C VAL A 140 -3.16 -12.06 12.92
N ALA A 141 -2.76 -13.31 13.08
CA ALA A 141 -2.80 -14.29 12.01
C ALA A 141 -3.59 -15.54 12.39
N THR A 142 -4.34 -16.06 11.43
CA THR A 142 -4.95 -17.39 11.52
C THR A 142 -3.99 -18.40 10.92
N ARG A 143 -3.68 -19.45 11.69
CA ARG A 143 -2.83 -20.56 11.26
C ARG A 143 -3.67 -21.55 10.42
N LEU A 144 -3.33 -21.71 9.15
CA LEU A 144 -3.91 -22.73 8.27
C LEU A 144 -2.90 -23.86 8.09
N GLU A 145 -3.32 -25.08 8.39
CA GLU A 145 -2.52 -26.28 8.13
C GLU A 145 -3.01 -26.93 6.85
N PHE A 146 -2.20 -26.86 5.79
CA PHE A 146 -2.48 -27.59 4.56
C PHE A 146 -1.78 -28.95 4.61
N TYR A 147 -2.53 -29.99 4.27
CA TYR A 147 -1.92 -31.28 3.91
C TYR A 147 -1.39 -31.13 2.50
N SER A 148 -0.07 -31.15 2.34
CA SER A 148 0.53 -31.23 1.02
C SER A 148 0.08 -32.56 0.38
N ASN A 149 -0.80 -32.49 -0.62
CA ASN A 149 -1.09 -33.61 -1.52
C ASN A 149 0.08 -33.78 -2.49
N ARG A 150 1.32 -33.82 -1.99
CA ARG A 150 2.43 -34.36 -2.76
C ARG A 150 2.30 -35.86 -2.68
N GLU A 151 1.55 -36.42 -3.63
CA GLU A 151 1.70 -37.81 -4.03
C GLU A 151 3.15 -37.99 -4.46
N GLU A 152 4.00 -38.42 -3.53
CA GLU A 152 5.10 -39.36 -3.74
C GLU A 152 6.04 -39.37 -2.51
N GLU A 153 6.20 -40.58 -1.97
CA GLU A 153 7.28 -41.06 -1.09
C GLU A 153 7.35 -40.51 0.35
N GLU A 154 6.82 -41.31 1.28
CA GLU A 154 7.22 -41.67 2.68
C GLU A 154 8.14 -40.77 3.55
N LYS A 155 8.47 -39.54 3.17
CA LYS A 155 9.17 -38.58 4.01
C LYS A 155 8.13 -37.66 4.63
N LYS A 156 8.00 -37.77 5.96
CA LYS A 156 7.23 -36.92 6.89
C LYS A 156 6.27 -35.95 6.19
N LYS A 157 4.96 -36.17 6.31
CA LYS A 157 3.92 -35.19 6.00
C LYS A 157 4.20 -33.89 6.77
N GLU A 158 5.08 -33.06 6.23
CA GLU A 158 5.41 -31.77 6.78
C GLU A 158 4.19 -30.91 6.50
N LYS A 159 3.49 -30.54 7.58
CA LYS A 159 2.33 -29.68 7.49
C LYS A 159 2.83 -28.34 6.99
N ASP A 160 2.46 -27.95 5.78
CA ASP A 160 2.71 -26.60 5.32
C ASP A 160 1.78 -25.68 6.11
N VAL A 161 2.38 -24.94 7.04
CA VAL A 161 1.67 -23.97 7.87
C VAL A 161 1.69 -22.64 7.15
N GLN A 162 0.52 -22.17 6.73
CA GLN A 162 0.35 -20.85 6.13
C GLN A 162 -0.35 -19.93 7.14
N PHE A 163 0.13 -18.69 7.23
CA PHE A 163 -0.46 -17.66 8.08
C PHE A 163 -1.28 -16.71 7.21
N GLU A 164 -2.60 -16.64 7.46
CA GLU A 164 -3.46 -15.62 6.87
C GLU A 164 -3.60 -14.43 7.82
N HIS A 165 -3.47 -13.21 7.31
CA HIS A 165 -3.66 -12.01 8.12
C HIS A 165 -5.13 -11.80 8.47
N GLY A 166 -5.41 -11.60 9.76
CA GLY A 166 -6.77 -11.49 10.29
C GLY A 166 -7.41 -12.84 10.57
N TYR A 167 -8.67 -12.81 11.00
CA TYR A 167 -9.52 -14.00 11.11
C TYR A 167 -10.83 -13.80 10.36
N ARG A 168 -11.41 -14.88 9.85
CA ARG A 168 -12.70 -14.82 9.17
C ARG A 168 -13.79 -14.43 10.16
N LEU A 169 -14.70 -13.54 9.77
CA LEU A 169 -15.83 -13.15 10.62
C LEU A 169 -16.73 -14.35 10.95
N GLY A 170 -16.88 -15.27 10.00
CA GLY A 170 -17.73 -16.43 10.09
C GLY A 170 -17.51 -17.38 8.93
N PHE A 171 -18.33 -18.42 8.85
CA PHE A 171 -18.36 -19.35 7.72
C PHE A 171 -19.80 -19.64 7.32
N MET A 172 -19.96 -20.14 6.10
CA MET A 172 -21.25 -20.62 5.59
C MET A 172 -21.20 -22.15 5.50
N ASP A 173 -22.25 -22.80 5.98
CA ASP A 173 -22.49 -24.22 5.72
C ASP A 173 -23.90 -24.37 5.12
N GLY A 174 -23.95 -24.82 3.87
CA GLY A 174 -25.16 -24.76 3.04
C GLY A 174 -25.71 -23.34 2.87
N ASN A 175 -26.94 -23.11 3.35
CA ASN A 175 -27.63 -21.81 3.28
C ASN A 175 -27.69 -21.09 4.65
N LYS A 176 -26.89 -21.55 5.61
CA LYS A 176 -26.85 -21.03 6.98
C LYS A 176 -25.56 -20.25 7.22
N PHE A 177 -25.67 -19.18 8.00
CA PHE A 177 -24.56 -18.29 8.34
C PHE A 177 -24.12 -18.53 9.78
N TYR A 178 -22.85 -18.81 10.00
CA TYR A 178 -22.28 -19.03 11.33
C TYR A 178 -21.27 -17.95 11.67
N LEU A 179 -21.41 -17.36 12.85
CA LEU A 179 -20.53 -16.29 13.33
C LEU A 179 -19.45 -16.85 14.26
N HIS A 180 -18.21 -16.39 14.11
CA HIS A 180 -17.17 -16.64 15.10
C HIS A 180 -17.31 -15.68 16.27
N ASN A 181 -17.80 -16.19 17.40
CA ASN A 181 -18.06 -15.42 18.61
C ASN A 181 -17.04 -15.66 19.73
N HIS A 182 -16.28 -16.77 19.67
CA HIS A 182 -15.17 -17.03 20.57
C HIS A 182 -13.84 -16.88 19.84
N LEU A 183 -12.92 -16.08 20.39
CA LEU A 183 -11.58 -15.89 19.86
C LEU A 183 -10.55 -16.40 20.86
N SER A 184 -9.80 -17.43 20.48
CA SER A 184 -8.66 -17.89 21.26
C SER A 184 -7.39 -17.22 20.76
N PHE A 185 -6.83 -16.32 21.56
CA PHE A 185 -5.58 -15.63 21.26
C PHE A 185 -4.41 -16.44 21.79
N ILE A 186 -3.44 -16.71 20.92
CA ILE A 186 -2.17 -17.34 21.29
C ILE A 186 -1.08 -16.30 21.02
N LEU A 187 -0.53 -15.75 22.10
CA LEU A 187 0.56 -14.79 22.01
C LEU A 187 1.87 -15.48 22.37
N TYR A 188 2.85 -15.35 21.49
CA TYR A 188 4.18 -15.86 21.74
C TYR A 188 5.07 -14.74 22.22
N TYR A 189 5.87 -15.02 23.23
CA TYR A 189 6.84 -14.09 23.76
C TYR A 189 8.24 -14.67 23.76
N HIS A 190 9.21 -13.78 23.55
CA HIS A 190 10.61 -14.07 23.73
C HIS A 190 11.06 -13.49 25.06
N ARG A 191 11.67 -14.34 25.90
CA ARG A 191 12.29 -13.92 27.14
C ARG A 191 13.72 -13.49 26.87
N GLU A 192 14.04 -12.24 27.15
CA GLU A 192 15.43 -11.78 27.03
C GLU A 192 16.18 -12.08 28.33
N GLU A 193 17.30 -12.80 28.21
CA GLU A 193 18.21 -13.03 29.33
C GLU A 193 18.95 -11.72 29.63
N VAL A 194 18.63 -11.12 30.77
CA VAL A 194 19.30 -9.92 31.27
C VAL A 194 20.35 -10.33 32.31
N GLU A 195 21.39 -9.51 32.48
CA GLU A 195 22.42 -9.71 33.53
C GLU A 195 21.78 -10.00 34.91
N GLU A 196 22.48 -10.77 35.77
CA GLU A 196 22.00 -11.41 37.01
C GLU A 196 21.19 -10.54 38.02
N ASN A 197 21.08 -9.22 37.80
CA ASN A 197 20.42 -8.26 38.69
C ASN A 197 19.22 -7.50 38.08
N GLN A 198 18.71 -7.87 36.90
CA GLN A 198 17.51 -7.23 36.31
C GLN A 198 16.36 -8.24 36.12
N GLU A 199 15.12 -7.77 36.30
CA GLU A 199 13.95 -8.58 36.04
C GLU A 199 13.88 -9.00 34.56
N PRO A 200 13.45 -10.24 34.26
CA PRO A 200 13.34 -10.69 32.88
C PRO A 200 12.32 -9.82 32.14
N THR A 201 12.75 -9.27 31.00
CA THR A 201 11.86 -8.54 30.10
C THR A 201 11.31 -9.49 29.05
N TYR A 202 10.05 -9.29 28.70
CA TYR A 202 9.34 -10.09 27.71
C TYR A 202 9.05 -9.24 26.48
N ARG A 203 9.26 -9.82 25.30
CA ARG A 203 8.92 -9.18 24.02
C ARG A 203 7.91 -10.02 23.28
N VAL A 204 6.83 -9.41 22.80
CA VAL A 204 5.85 -10.11 21.98
C VAL A 204 6.43 -10.34 20.58
N VAL A 205 6.43 -11.59 20.13
CA VAL A 205 7.03 -12.00 18.86
C VAL A 205 6.03 -12.59 17.88
N ARG A 206 4.91 -13.11 18.37
CA ARG A 206 3.86 -13.62 17.49
C ARG A 206 2.49 -13.46 18.12
N PHE A 207 1.50 -13.25 17.28
CA PHE A 207 0.10 -13.10 17.61
C PHE A 207 -0.75 -13.96 16.65
N GLU A 208 -1.24 -15.07 17.18
CA GLU A 208 -2.11 -16.02 16.47
C GLU A 208 -3.53 -15.97 17.06
N VAL A 209 -4.52 -16.30 16.24
CA VAL A 209 -5.92 -16.44 16.66
C VAL A 209 -6.53 -17.71 16.10
N ILE A 210 -7.28 -18.41 16.95
CA ILE A 210 -8.14 -19.52 16.57
C ILE A 210 -9.58 -19.08 16.75
N PRO A 211 -10.29 -18.75 15.65
CA PRO A 211 -11.69 -18.35 15.71
C PRO A 211 -12.59 -19.59 15.89
N GLN A 212 -13.51 -19.53 16.84
CA GLN A 212 -14.47 -20.59 17.13
C GLN A 212 -15.90 -20.04 17.12
N SER A 213 -16.85 -20.88 16.73
CA SER A 213 -18.28 -20.57 16.75
C SER A 213 -18.93 -21.48 17.79
N ILE A 214 -19.48 -20.89 18.85
CA ILE A 214 -20.02 -21.59 20.01
C ILE A 214 -21.43 -21.07 20.27
N LYS A 215 -22.42 -21.97 20.32
CA LYS A 215 -23.80 -21.61 20.60
C LYS A 215 -23.95 -20.98 21.98
N LEU A 216 -24.85 -20.01 22.10
CA LEU A 216 -25.14 -19.31 23.37
C LEU A 216 -25.49 -20.25 24.53
N GLU A 217 -26.24 -21.32 24.27
CA GLU A 217 -26.70 -22.29 25.29
C GLU A 217 -25.54 -23.05 25.95
N ASP A 218 -24.44 -23.24 25.21
CA ASP A 218 -23.26 -23.95 25.68
C ASP A 218 -22.30 -23.03 26.45
N LEU A 219 -22.51 -21.72 26.40
CA LEU A 219 -21.73 -20.71 27.11
C LEU A 219 -22.38 -20.37 28.46
N LYS A 220 -21.80 -20.90 29.54
CA LYS A 220 -22.12 -20.46 30.90
C LYS A 220 -21.17 -19.33 31.28
N ALA A 221 -21.72 -18.14 31.50
CA ALA A 221 -21.00 -17.00 32.03
C ALA A 221 -21.33 -16.82 33.52
N ASP A 222 -20.29 -16.73 34.34
CA ASP A 222 -20.40 -16.41 35.77
C ASP A 222 -20.52 -14.89 35.98
N GLU A 223 -21.05 -14.48 37.12
CA GLU A 223 -21.19 -13.05 37.52
C GLU A 223 -19.87 -12.26 37.52
N LYS A 224 -18.71 -12.94 37.45
CA LYS A 224 -17.36 -12.36 37.39
C LYS A 224 -16.78 -12.26 35.97
N SER A 225 -17.62 -12.33 34.93
CA SER A 225 -17.21 -12.29 33.51
C SER A 225 -16.32 -13.47 33.07
N MET A 226 -16.16 -14.50 33.89
CA MET A 226 -15.49 -15.75 33.52
C MET A 226 -16.50 -16.68 32.84
N CYS A 227 -16.07 -17.38 31.80
CA CYS A 227 -16.90 -18.38 31.13
C CYS A 227 -16.30 -19.78 31.22
N ILE A 228 -17.14 -20.80 31.03
CA ILE A 228 -16.70 -22.20 30.93
C ILE A 228 -16.93 -22.62 29.49
N LEU A 229 -15.85 -22.96 28.79
CA LEU A 229 -15.92 -23.49 27.43
C LEU A 229 -16.38 -24.96 27.48
N PRO A 230 -17.30 -25.39 26.60
CA PRO A 230 -17.59 -26.80 26.40
C PRO A 230 -16.36 -27.53 25.84
N GLU A 231 -16.22 -28.84 26.13
CA GLU A 231 -15.19 -29.65 25.50
C GLU A 231 -15.33 -29.60 23.97
N ALA A 232 -14.20 -29.39 23.28
CA ALA A 232 -14.06 -28.90 21.89
C ALA A 232 -14.81 -29.69 20.78
N THR A 233 -15.44 -30.80 21.11
CA THR A 233 -16.18 -31.67 20.18
C THR A 233 -17.71 -31.60 20.33
N GLY A 234 -18.24 -30.88 21.31
CA GLY A 234 -19.67 -30.94 21.67
C GLY A 234 -20.53 -29.73 21.30
N SER A 235 -19.96 -28.54 21.03
CA SER A 235 -20.77 -27.33 20.85
C SER A 235 -21.26 -27.15 19.43
N ALA A 236 -22.57 -26.89 19.27
CA ALA A 236 -23.11 -26.50 17.99
C ALA A 236 -22.58 -25.09 17.60
N PRO A 237 -22.35 -24.82 16.31
CA PRO A 237 -21.95 -23.49 15.87
C PRO A 237 -23.11 -22.49 16.01
N GLN A 238 -22.78 -21.23 16.30
CA GLN A 238 -23.75 -20.15 16.48
C GLN A 238 -24.28 -19.68 15.12
N GLU A 239 -25.50 -20.09 14.80
CA GLU A 239 -26.23 -19.65 13.60
C GLU A 239 -26.73 -18.21 13.76
N ILE A 240 -26.69 -17.45 12.67
CA ILE A 240 -27.26 -16.11 12.54
C ILE A 240 -28.38 -16.14 11.50
N ASP A 241 -29.62 -16.07 11.98
CA ASP A 241 -30.81 -15.97 11.12
C ASP A 241 -30.98 -14.53 10.63
N PRO A 242 -30.96 -14.23 9.31
CA PRO A 242 -31.08 -12.86 8.81
C PRO A 242 -32.48 -12.26 8.96
N SER A 243 -33.49 -13.07 9.29
CA SER A 243 -34.90 -12.66 9.39
C SER A 243 -35.38 -12.48 10.84
N LYS A 244 -34.54 -12.77 11.83
CA LYS A 244 -34.89 -12.71 13.26
C LYS A 244 -33.86 -11.92 14.03
N GLU A 245 -34.23 -11.55 15.26
CA GLU A 245 -33.28 -11.06 16.24
C GLU A 245 -32.45 -12.24 16.76
N ASN A 246 -31.13 -12.06 16.83
CA ASN A 246 -30.22 -13.08 17.30
C ASN A 246 -29.56 -12.62 18.60
N GLN A 247 -29.46 -13.51 19.58
CA GLN A 247 -28.75 -13.27 20.83
C GLN A 247 -27.41 -13.97 20.77
N LEU A 248 -26.34 -13.24 21.09
CA LEU A 248 -24.99 -13.78 21.07
C LEU A 248 -24.15 -13.26 22.23
N LEU A 249 -23.16 -14.06 22.60
CA LEU A 249 -22.17 -13.70 23.60
C LEU A 249 -20.79 -13.76 22.95
N PHE A 250 -20.06 -12.65 23.01
CA PHE A 250 -18.67 -12.59 22.56
C PHE A 250 -17.75 -12.94 23.73
N THR A 251 -16.86 -13.90 23.51
CA THR A 251 -15.91 -14.36 24.51
C THR A 251 -14.52 -14.50 23.90
N TYR A 252 -13.51 -14.47 24.75
CA TYR A 252 -12.13 -14.66 24.33
C TYR A 252 -11.34 -15.46 25.33
N SER A 253 -10.29 -16.12 24.86
CA SER A 253 -9.28 -16.79 25.68
C SER A 253 -7.90 -16.28 25.30
N VAL A 254 -6.96 -16.34 26.24
CA VAL A 254 -5.59 -15.87 26.07
C VAL A 254 -4.64 -16.95 26.57
N HIS A 255 -3.80 -17.44 25.66
CA HIS A 255 -2.72 -18.36 25.92
C HIS A 255 -1.39 -17.70 25.61
N TRP A 256 -0.40 -17.93 26.47
CA TRP A 256 0.94 -17.40 26.32
C TRP A 256 1.92 -18.55 26.12
N GLU A 257 2.72 -18.50 25.06
CA GLU A 257 3.74 -19.50 24.76
C GLU A 257 5.11 -18.84 24.65
N GLU A 258 6.13 -19.48 25.23
CA GLU A 258 7.52 -19.02 25.09
C GLU A 258 8.09 -19.46 23.75
N SER A 259 8.82 -18.56 23.08
CA SER A 259 9.42 -18.81 21.76
C SER A 259 10.86 -18.33 21.68
N ASP A 260 11.69 -19.11 20.97
CA ASP A 260 13.10 -18.80 20.72
C ASP A 260 13.32 -17.73 19.64
N ILE A 261 12.24 -17.23 19.02
CA ILE A 261 12.30 -16.24 17.95
C ILE A 261 12.73 -14.89 18.53
N LYS A 262 13.81 -14.32 18.01
CA LYS A 262 14.26 -12.98 18.41
C LYS A 262 13.32 -11.89 17.87
N TRP A 263 13.22 -10.78 18.60
CA TRP A 263 12.36 -9.65 18.21
C TRP A 263 12.65 -9.11 16.80
N ALA A 264 13.92 -9.08 16.37
CA ALA A 264 14.30 -8.58 15.06
C ALA A 264 13.72 -9.40 13.89
N SER A 265 13.59 -10.72 14.06
CA SER A 265 13.07 -11.66 13.04
C SER A 265 11.59 -11.97 13.20
N ARG A 266 10.88 -11.27 14.10
CA ARG A 266 9.48 -11.59 14.44
C ARG A 266 8.51 -11.45 13.25
N TRP A 267 8.82 -10.57 12.30
CA TRP A 267 8.03 -10.38 11.09
C TRP A 267 8.23 -11.47 10.04
N ASP A 268 9.33 -12.23 10.11
CA ASP A 268 9.64 -13.25 9.11
C ASP A 268 8.55 -14.32 9.06
N THR A 269 7.97 -14.70 10.20
CA THR A 269 6.86 -15.68 10.26
C THR A 269 5.62 -15.24 9.47
N TYR A 270 5.35 -13.93 9.41
CA TYR A 270 4.21 -13.38 8.67
C TYR A 270 4.53 -13.14 7.19
N LEU A 271 5.81 -13.07 6.84
CA LEU A 271 6.29 -12.79 5.48
C LEU A 271 6.75 -14.06 4.75
N THR A 272 6.93 -15.18 5.45
CA THR A 272 7.27 -16.47 4.86
C THR A 272 6.14 -16.94 3.95
N MET A 273 6.36 -16.81 2.64
CA MET A 273 5.49 -17.36 1.60
C MET A 273 5.93 -18.79 1.28
N SER A 274 5.00 -19.74 1.23
CA SER A 274 5.26 -21.14 0.88
C SER A 274 5.66 -21.32 -0.59
N ASP A 275 5.22 -20.44 -1.50
CA ASP A 275 5.35 -20.60 -2.96
C ASP A 275 6.46 -19.77 -3.62
N VAL A 276 7.63 -19.64 -2.97
CA VAL A 276 8.79 -18.91 -3.54
C VAL A 276 9.20 -19.44 -4.92
N GLN A 277 9.05 -20.75 -5.14
CA GLN A 277 9.40 -21.40 -6.41
C GLN A 277 8.53 -20.94 -7.58
N ILE A 278 7.22 -20.75 -7.36
CA ILE A 278 6.28 -20.31 -8.41
C ILE A 278 6.61 -18.89 -8.85
N HIS A 279 6.95 -18.00 -7.91
CA HIS A 279 7.36 -16.64 -8.21
C HIS A 279 8.66 -16.58 -9.02
N TRP A 280 9.69 -17.34 -8.62
CA TRP A 280 10.95 -17.42 -9.39
C TRP A 280 10.74 -17.98 -10.79
N PHE A 281 9.90 -19.00 -10.94
CA PHE A 281 9.53 -19.54 -12.24
C PHE A 281 8.85 -18.48 -13.13
N SER A 282 7.90 -17.73 -12.57
CA SER A 282 7.23 -16.64 -13.29
C SER A 282 8.17 -15.51 -13.70
N ILE A 283 9.13 -15.15 -12.84
CA ILE A 283 10.15 -14.12 -13.11
C ILE A 283 11.04 -14.57 -14.26
N ILE A 284 11.58 -15.79 -14.21
CA ILE A 284 12.43 -16.35 -15.26
C ILE A 284 11.66 -16.40 -16.59
N ASN A 285 10.43 -16.91 -16.57
CA ASN A 285 9.60 -17.01 -17.77
C ASN A 285 9.34 -15.62 -18.39
N SER A 286 9.01 -14.62 -17.56
CA SER A 286 8.78 -13.25 -18.01
C SER A 286 10.04 -12.61 -18.60
N VAL A 287 11.19 -12.83 -17.98
CA VAL A 287 12.49 -12.36 -18.48
C VAL A 287 12.83 -13.01 -19.82
N VAL A 288 12.66 -14.32 -19.96
CA VAL A 288 12.90 -15.05 -21.22
C VAL A 288 11.99 -14.53 -22.32
N VAL A 289 10.69 -14.35 -22.05
CA VAL A 289 9.73 -13.81 -23.03
C VAL A 289 10.14 -12.40 -23.47
N VAL A 290 10.53 -11.53 -22.54
CA VAL A 290 10.97 -10.16 -22.85
C VAL A 290 12.24 -10.15 -23.70
N PHE A 291 13.25 -10.96 -23.37
CA PHE A 291 14.47 -11.07 -24.18
C PHE A 291 14.20 -11.66 -25.56
N PHE A 292 13.33 -12.67 -25.65
CA PHE A 292 12.97 -13.28 -26.93
C PHE A 292 12.20 -12.31 -27.82
N LEU A 293 11.17 -11.63 -27.29
CA LEU A 293 10.39 -10.64 -28.03
C LEU A 293 11.24 -9.43 -28.43
N SER A 294 12.10 -8.92 -27.56
CA SER A 294 13.02 -7.83 -27.89
C SER A 294 14.06 -8.25 -28.92
N GLY A 295 14.54 -9.51 -28.89
CA GLY A 295 15.41 -10.10 -29.89
C GLY A 295 14.74 -10.20 -31.27
N ILE A 296 13.52 -10.74 -31.33
CA ILE A 296 12.73 -10.80 -32.58
C ILE A 296 12.45 -9.39 -33.11
N LEU A 297 11.98 -8.47 -32.25
CA LEU A 297 11.71 -7.09 -32.65
C LEU A 297 12.98 -6.42 -33.18
N SER A 298 14.12 -6.60 -32.50
CA SER A 298 15.41 -6.08 -32.96
C SER A 298 15.84 -6.70 -34.29
N MET A 299 15.66 -8.00 -34.49
CA MET A 299 15.94 -8.67 -35.76
C MET A 299 15.04 -8.14 -36.88
N ILE A 300 13.75 -7.95 -36.62
CA ILE A 300 12.81 -7.35 -37.58
C ILE A 300 13.26 -5.93 -37.92
N ILE A 301 13.50 -5.09 -36.91
CA ILE A 301 13.93 -3.69 -37.09
C ILE A 301 15.26 -3.62 -37.85
N ILE A 302 16.25 -4.44 -37.51
CA ILE A 302 17.55 -4.47 -38.20
C ILE A 302 17.36 -4.97 -39.63
N ARG A 303 16.54 -5.99 -39.85
CA ARG A 303 16.28 -6.53 -41.19
C ARG A 303 15.54 -5.53 -42.06
N THR A 304 14.55 -4.82 -41.52
CA THR A 304 13.85 -3.74 -42.24
C THR A 304 14.78 -2.56 -42.50
N LEU A 305 15.54 -2.09 -41.50
CA LEU A 305 16.53 -1.03 -41.69
C LEU A 305 17.58 -1.39 -42.73
N ARG A 306 18.16 -2.60 -42.68
CA ARG A 306 19.15 -3.05 -43.66
C ARG A 306 18.55 -3.16 -45.06
N LYS A 307 17.33 -3.68 -45.18
CA LYS A 307 16.61 -3.78 -46.47
C LYS A 307 16.31 -2.38 -47.02
N ASP A 308 15.82 -1.48 -46.19
CA ASP A 308 15.50 -0.10 -46.59
C ASP A 308 16.77 0.63 -47.00
N ILE A 309 17.84 0.58 -46.21
CA ILE A 309 19.14 1.17 -46.56
C ILE A 309 19.69 0.59 -47.86
N ALA A 310 19.63 -0.74 -48.06
CA ALA A 310 20.11 -1.37 -49.29
C ALA A 310 19.29 -1.02 -50.52
N ASN A 311 17.98 -0.81 -50.37
CA ASN A 311 17.11 -0.31 -51.43
C ASN A 311 17.43 1.16 -51.75
N TYR A 312 17.61 2.01 -50.74
CA TYR A 312 17.98 3.42 -50.95
C TYR A 312 19.34 3.56 -51.64
N ASN A 313 20.35 2.77 -51.26
CA ASN A 313 21.68 2.81 -51.90
C ASN A 313 21.71 2.21 -53.32
N LYS A 314 20.66 1.47 -53.73
CA LYS A 314 20.54 0.94 -55.11
C LYS A 314 19.90 1.95 -56.07
N GLU A 315 19.22 2.98 -55.55
CA GLU A 315 18.49 3.99 -56.32
C GLU A 315 19.24 5.32 -56.42
N ASP A 316 20.50 5.40 -55.99
CA ASP A 316 21.38 6.58 -56.13
C ASP A 316 21.68 6.96 -57.61
N ASP A 317 21.24 6.17 -58.61
CA ASP A 317 21.30 6.52 -60.05
C ASP A 317 20.07 7.34 -60.55
N ILE A 318 19.07 7.62 -59.68
CA ILE A 318 17.86 8.39 -60.01
C ILE A 318 17.71 9.54 -58.99
N GLU A 319 18.66 10.48 -59.01
CA GLU A 319 18.78 11.58 -58.03
C GLU A 319 17.54 12.49 -57.93
N ASP A 320 16.72 12.64 -58.98
CA ASP A 320 15.66 13.65 -59.01
C ASP A 320 14.28 13.21 -58.46
N THR A 321 13.95 11.91 -58.39
CA THR A 321 12.66 11.44 -57.84
C THR A 321 12.74 11.01 -56.37
N MET A 322 13.95 10.84 -55.83
CA MET A 322 14.16 10.30 -54.49
C MET A 322 14.17 11.37 -53.38
N GLU A 323 14.32 12.67 -53.73
CA GLU A 323 14.05 13.78 -52.80
C GLU A 323 12.56 13.82 -52.37
N GLU A 324 11.67 13.13 -53.08
CA GLU A 324 10.22 13.15 -52.86
C GLU A 324 9.65 11.94 -52.10
N SER A 325 10.46 10.99 -51.59
CA SER A 325 9.99 9.73 -50.98
C SER A 325 10.72 9.32 -49.68
N GLY A 326 9.97 8.90 -48.64
CA GLY A 326 10.50 8.21 -47.44
C GLY A 326 10.85 9.08 -46.21
N TRP A 327 11.75 8.57 -45.35
CA TRP A 327 12.16 9.23 -44.08
C TRP A 327 13.00 10.49 -44.31
N LYS A 328 13.72 10.55 -45.44
CA LYS A 328 14.49 11.74 -45.88
C LYS A 328 13.58 12.95 -46.08
N LEU A 329 12.34 12.79 -46.54
CA LEU A 329 11.37 13.90 -46.60
C LEU A 329 10.99 14.46 -45.23
N VAL A 330 10.89 13.58 -44.23
CA VAL A 330 10.38 13.93 -42.89
C VAL A 330 11.50 14.45 -42.00
N HIS A 331 12.77 14.29 -42.39
CA HIS A 331 13.94 14.66 -41.57
C HIS A 331 13.88 16.12 -41.06
N GLY A 332 13.35 17.05 -41.88
CA GLY A 332 13.16 18.45 -41.53
C GLY A 332 11.90 18.75 -40.70
N ASP A 333 10.98 17.80 -40.56
CA ASP A 333 9.74 17.96 -39.80
C ASP A 333 9.71 17.16 -38.48
N VAL A 334 10.54 16.11 -38.30
CA VAL A 334 10.60 15.29 -37.06
C VAL A 334 10.86 16.12 -35.81
N PHE A 335 11.82 17.05 -35.87
CA PHE A 335 12.21 17.87 -34.72
C PHE A 335 11.48 19.21 -34.64
N ARG A 336 10.44 19.41 -35.46
CA ARG A 336 9.62 20.61 -35.40
C ARG A 336 8.88 20.65 -34.05
N PRO A 337 8.71 21.84 -33.44
CA PRO A 337 7.88 21.95 -32.25
C PRO A 337 6.45 21.46 -32.56
N PRO A 338 5.89 20.55 -31.73
CA PRO A 338 4.53 20.05 -31.92
C PRO A 338 3.49 21.13 -31.66
N GLN A 339 2.23 20.88 -32.01
CA GLN A 339 1.11 21.81 -31.76
C GLN A 339 0.92 22.12 -30.27
N TYR A 340 1.16 21.13 -29.39
CA TYR A 340 1.00 21.25 -27.94
C TYR A 340 2.32 20.97 -27.18
N PRO A 341 3.35 21.83 -27.33
CA PRO A 341 4.66 21.57 -26.74
C PRO A 341 4.64 21.62 -25.21
N MET A 342 3.70 22.36 -24.63
CA MET A 342 3.53 22.51 -23.19
C MET A 342 3.01 21.22 -22.52
N ILE A 343 2.03 20.57 -23.13
CA ILE A 343 1.45 19.31 -22.62
C ILE A 343 2.51 18.21 -22.71
N LEU A 344 3.19 18.11 -23.86
CA LEU A 344 4.26 17.12 -24.05
C LEU A 344 5.39 17.29 -23.03
N SER A 345 5.88 18.53 -22.83
CA SER A 345 6.93 18.79 -21.84
C SER A 345 6.47 18.49 -20.41
N SER A 346 5.22 18.78 -20.09
CA SER A 346 4.61 18.52 -18.78
C SER A 346 4.51 17.02 -18.48
N LEU A 347 4.04 16.23 -19.46
CA LEU A 347 3.94 14.78 -19.34
C LEU A 347 5.32 14.12 -19.19
N LEU A 348 6.31 14.56 -19.97
CA LEU A 348 7.68 14.05 -19.82
C LEU A 348 8.26 14.37 -18.44
N GLY A 349 8.09 15.62 -17.97
CA GLY A 349 8.54 16.02 -16.63
C GLY A 349 7.91 15.18 -15.53
N SER A 350 6.60 14.97 -15.61
CA SER A 350 5.86 14.12 -14.66
C SER A 350 6.34 12.67 -14.71
N GLY A 351 6.63 12.13 -15.89
CA GLY A 351 7.19 10.79 -16.06
C GLY A 351 8.57 10.64 -15.41
N ILE A 352 9.45 11.62 -15.58
CA ILE A 352 10.78 11.61 -14.95
C ILE A 352 10.67 11.75 -13.43
N GLN A 353 9.76 12.60 -12.94
CA GLN A 353 9.47 12.74 -11.52
C GLN A 353 9.01 11.41 -10.90
N LEU A 354 8.10 10.68 -11.55
CA LEU A 354 7.67 9.34 -11.13
C LEU A 354 8.81 8.33 -11.17
N PHE A 355 9.60 8.31 -12.25
CA PHE A 355 10.72 7.40 -12.41
C PHE A 355 11.77 7.58 -11.29
N CYS A 356 12.16 8.83 -11.00
CA CYS A 356 13.08 9.13 -9.91
C CYS A 356 12.51 8.72 -8.54
N MET A 357 11.22 8.97 -8.31
CA MET A 357 10.55 8.57 -7.07
C MET A 357 10.58 7.04 -6.90
N VAL A 358 10.19 6.27 -7.92
CA VAL A 358 10.18 4.81 -7.87
C VAL A 358 11.59 4.26 -7.62
N LEU A 359 12.60 4.78 -8.33
CA LEU A 359 13.98 4.34 -8.16
C LEU A 359 14.47 4.56 -6.72
N ILE A 360 14.20 5.74 -6.15
CA ILE A 360 14.63 6.06 -4.77
C ILE A 360 13.84 5.23 -3.75
N VAL A 361 12.52 5.04 -3.95
CA VAL A 361 11.71 4.18 -3.07
C VAL A 361 12.25 2.75 -3.05
N ILE A 362 12.57 2.18 -4.22
CA ILE A 362 13.17 0.84 -4.33
C ILE A 362 14.52 0.80 -3.63
N PHE A 363 15.38 1.80 -3.83
CA PHE A 363 16.68 1.88 -3.16
C PHE A 363 16.55 1.90 -1.63
N VAL A 364 15.67 2.75 -1.09
CA VAL A 364 15.43 2.84 0.36
C VAL A 364 14.77 1.56 0.90
N ALA A 365 13.90 0.92 0.11
CA ALA A 365 13.32 -0.38 0.47
C ALA A 365 14.38 -1.49 0.52
N MET A 366 15.33 -1.53 -0.42
CA MET A 366 16.44 -2.49 -0.42
C MET A 366 17.38 -2.32 0.79
N LEU A 367 17.52 -1.10 1.33
CA LEU A 367 18.26 -0.85 2.57
C LEU A 367 17.51 -1.31 3.84
N GLY A 368 16.29 -1.85 3.72
CA GLY A 368 15.48 -2.32 4.85
C GLY A 368 14.84 -1.20 5.69
N MET A 369 15.02 0.07 5.30
CA MET A 369 14.48 1.22 6.04
C MET A 369 12.95 1.34 5.93
N LEU A 370 12.35 0.74 4.90
CA LEU A 370 10.89 0.67 4.70
C LEU A 370 10.36 -0.72 5.05
N SER A 371 10.70 -1.20 6.25
CA SER A 371 10.21 -2.48 6.74
C SER A 371 8.67 -2.49 6.82
N PRO A 372 7.99 -3.61 6.48
CA PRO A 372 6.56 -3.81 6.69
C PRO A 372 6.11 -3.56 8.14
N SER A 373 7.04 -3.61 9.09
CA SER A 373 6.80 -3.30 10.50
C SER A 373 6.30 -1.88 10.76
N SER A 374 6.61 -0.93 9.88
CA SER A 374 6.11 0.44 9.94
C SER A 374 4.95 0.60 8.96
N ARG A 375 3.73 0.36 9.47
CA ARG A 375 2.51 0.42 8.65
C ARG A 375 2.35 1.81 8.04
N GLY A 376 1.96 1.87 6.77
CA GLY A 376 1.79 3.13 6.04
C GLY A 376 3.09 3.90 5.71
N ALA A 377 4.26 3.51 6.22
CA ALA A 377 5.51 4.22 5.99
C ALA A 377 5.91 4.24 4.51
N LEU A 378 5.76 3.12 3.80
CA LEU A 378 6.06 3.05 2.35
C LEU A 378 5.23 4.07 1.56
N MET A 379 3.92 4.14 1.82
CA MET A 379 3.02 5.07 1.13
C MET A 379 3.35 6.53 1.48
N THR A 380 3.57 6.81 2.77
CA THR A 380 3.95 8.15 3.25
C THR A 380 5.25 8.61 2.59
N THR A 381 6.28 7.78 2.62
CA THR A 381 7.59 8.06 2.02
C THR A 381 7.50 8.24 0.51
N ALA A 382 6.72 7.41 -0.20
CA ALA A 382 6.50 7.56 -1.63
C ALA A 382 5.83 8.91 -1.97
N CYS A 383 4.82 9.34 -1.20
CA CYS A 383 4.19 10.65 -1.37
C CYS A 383 5.19 11.79 -1.13
N PHE A 384 5.99 11.74 -0.07
CA PHE A 384 7.01 12.76 0.21
C PHE A 384 8.09 12.81 -0.87
N LEU A 385 8.64 11.67 -1.25
CA LEU A 385 9.63 11.58 -2.33
C LEU A 385 9.08 12.10 -3.64
N PHE A 386 7.83 11.78 -3.99
CA PHE A 386 7.19 12.33 -5.19
C PHE A 386 7.18 13.86 -5.19
N MET A 387 6.87 14.50 -4.06
CA MET A 387 6.89 15.96 -3.95
C MET A 387 8.29 16.55 -4.15
N PHE A 388 9.33 15.96 -3.54
CA PHE A 388 10.71 16.42 -3.68
C PHE A 388 11.27 16.20 -5.09
N MET A 389 10.88 15.10 -5.76
CA MET A 389 11.27 14.83 -7.14
C MET A 389 10.67 15.82 -8.15
N GLY A 390 9.75 16.70 -7.72
CA GLY A 390 9.22 17.80 -8.53
C GLY A 390 10.31 18.71 -9.11
N VAL A 391 11.46 18.87 -8.43
CA VAL A 391 12.60 19.64 -8.97
C VAL A 391 13.15 19.01 -10.24
N PHE A 392 13.33 17.69 -10.26
CA PHE A 392 13.83 16.99 -11.44
C PHE A 392 12.79 16.99 -12.56
N GLY A 393 11.51 16.72 -12.23
CA GLY A 393 10.42 16.79 -13.21
C GLY A 393 10.32 18.17 -13.86
N GLY A 394 10.38 19.23 -13.05
CA GLY A 394 10.42 20.61 -13.53
C GLY A 394 11.63 20.89 -14.42
N PHE A 395 12.84 20.47 -14.02
CA PHE A 395 14.07 20.69 -14.78
C PHE A 395 14.02 20.10 -16.18
N PHE A 396 13.65 18.83 -16.30
CA PHE A 396 13.59 18.18 -17.61
C PHE A 396 12.43 18.71 -18.47
N ALA A 397 11.26 19.01 -17.87
CA ALA A 397 10.16 19.67 -18.56
C ALA A 397 10.57 21.05 -19.12
N GLY A 398 11.22 21.89 -18.30
CA GLY A 398 11.66 23.21 -18.69
C GLY A 398 12.69 23.19 -19.81
N ARG A 399 13.66 22.26 -19.75
CA ARG A 399 14.68 22.08 -20.79
C ARG A 399 14.08 21.60 -22.11
N LEU A 400 13.15 20.63 -22.06
CA LEU A 400 12.44 20.18 -23.26
C LEU A 400 11.57 21.29 -23.83
N TYR A 401 10.82 22.02 -23.01
CA TYR A 401 9.97 23.12 -23.46
C TYR A 401 10.77 24.22 -24.19
N ARG A 402 11.97 24.53 -23.70
CA ARG A 402 12.89 25.43 -24.39
C ARG A 402 13.38 24.86 -25.73
N THR A 403 13.67 23.57 -25.77
CA THR A 403 14.06 22.87 -27.01
C THR A 403 12.96 22.93 -28.08
N LEU A 404 11.70 22.84 -27.64
CA LEU A 404 10.51 22.99 -28.48
C LEU A 404 10.14 24.47 -28.75
N LYS A 405 11.10 25.40 -28.65
CA LYS A 405 10.91 26.84 -28.93
C LYS A 405 9.78 27.50 -28.12
N GLY A 406 9.48 26.97 -26.92
CA GLY A 406 8.48 27.53 -26.03
C GLY A 406 8.96 28.79 -25.31
N HIS A 407 8.20 29.88 -25.35
CA HIS A 407 8.56 31.15 -24.68
C HIS A 407 7.88 31.36 -23.31
N ARG A 408 6.70 30.77 -23.10
CA ARG A 408 5.85 31.03 -21.92
C ARG A 408 6.18 30.09 -20.76
N TRP A 409 7.40 30.20 -20.23
CA TRP A 409 7.93 29.27 -19.23
C TRP A 409 7.10 29.20 -17.94
N LYS A 410 6.53 30.31 -17.44
CA LYS A 410 5.66 30.31 -16.24
C LYS A 410 4.41 29.45 -16.42
N LYS A 411 3.75 29.56 -17.59
CA LYS A 411 2.57 28.73 -17.92
C LYS A 411 2.95 27.25 -18.07
N GLY A 412 4.13 26.97 -18.65
CA GLY A 412 4.65 25.61 -18.74
C GLY A 412 4.99 24.98 -17.39
N ALA A 413 5.58 25.75 -16.47
CA ALA A 413 5.84 25.32 -15.10
C ALA A 413 4.54 25.03 -14.35
N PHE A 414 3.54 25.91 -14.44
CA PHE A 414 2.21 25.67 -13.86
C PHE A 414 1.57 24.40 -14.44
N CYS A 415 1.58 24.23 -15.77
CA CYS A 415 1.04 23.04 -16.42
C CYS A 415 1.76 21.75 -15.98
N THR A 416 3.08 21.79 -15.80
CA THR A 416 3.87 20.65 -15.29
C THR A 416 3.50 20.31 -13.85
N ALA A 417 3.35 21.30 -12.99
CA ALA A 417 3.01 21.09 -11.58
C ALA A 417 1.56 20.61 -11.37
N THR A 418 0.66 20.89 -12.32
CA THR A 418 -0.79 20.71 -12.11
C THR A 418 -1.46 19.66 -12.97
N LEU A 419 -0.96 19.40 -14.19
CA LEU A 419 -1.66 18.52 -15.13
C LEU A 419 -1.80 17.11 -14.60
N TYR A 420 -0.68 16.44 -14.31
CA TYR A 420 -0.72 15.04 -13.87
C TYR A 420 -1.29 14.88 -12.45
N PRO A 421 -0.81 15.63 -11.42
CA PRO A 421 -1.39 15.51 -10.08
C PRO A 421 -2.86 15.92 -10.04
N GLY A 422 -3.29 16.88 -10.87
CA GLY A 422 -4.70 17.32 -10.93
C GLY A 422 -5.62 16.27 -11.54
N VAL A 423 -5.19 15.56 -12.58
CA VAL A 423 -5.96 14.44 -13.13
C VAL A 423 -6.08 13.32 -12.09
N VAL A 424 -4.97 12.94 -11.44
CA VAL A 424 -4.99 11.89 -10.40
C VAL A 424 -5.86 12.31 -9.23
N PHE A 425 -5.71 13.55 -8.72
CA PHE A 425 -6.53 14.06 -7.64
C PHE A 425 -8.01 14.10 -8.00
N GLY A 426 -8.36 14.50 -9.23
CA GLY A 426 -9.74 14.51 -9.71
C GLY A 426 -10.36 13.11 -9.74
N ILE A 427 -9.63 12.12 -10.25
CA ILE A 427 -10.06 10.71 -10.24
C ILE A 427 -10.23 10.21 -8.80
N CYS A 428 -9.22 10.43 -7.95
CA CYS A 428 -9.29 10.05 -6.54
C CYS A 428 -10.45 10.73 -5.81
N PHE A 429 -10.73 12.00 -6.09
CA PHE A 429 -11.85 12.75 -5.49
C PHE A 429 -13.20 12.11 -5.85
N VAL A 430 -13.43 11.81 -7.13
CA VAL A 430 -14.67 11.18 -7.61
C VAL A 430 -14.83 9.78 -7.00
N LEU A 431 -13.76 8.97 -7.00
CA LEU A 431 -13.79 7.65 -6.36
C LEU A 431 -14.05 7.75 -4.86
N ASN A 432 -13.45 8.75 -4.18
CA ASN A 432 -13.68 8.98 -2.76
C ASN A 432 -15.14 9.31 -2.46
N CYS A 433 -15.85 10.03 -3.33
CA CYS A 433 -17.29 10.28 -3.17
C CYS A 433 -18.11 8.98 -3.19
N PHE A 434 -17.78 8.03 -4.07
CA PHE A 434 -18.45 6.72 -4.12
C PHE A 434 -18.15 5.88 -2.88
N ILE A 435 -16.89 5.83 -2.44
CA ILE A 435 -16.45 5.07 -1.26
C ILE A 435 -17.10 5.66 0.01
N TRP A 436 -17.17 6.99 0.10
CA TRP A 436 -17.84 7.69 1.19
C TRP A 436 -19.35 7.40 1.23
N GLY A 437 -20.03 7.38 0.08
CA GLY A 437 -21.44 7.00 -0.01
C GLY A 437 -21.74 5.55 0.40
N LYS A 438 -20.73 4.68 0.43
CA LYS A 438 -20.83 3.29 0.93
C LYS A 438 -20.39 3.14 2.38
N HIS A 439 -20.11 4.23 3.11
CA HIS A 439 -19.63 4.22 4.49
C HIS A 439 -18.40 3.31 4.71
N SER A 440 -17.52 3.25 3.71
CA SER A 440 -16.30 2.44 3.78
C SER A 440 -15.18 3.19 4.51
N SER A 441 -14.40 2.46 5.32
CA SER A 441 -13.21 2.98 6.02
C SER A 441 -12.11 3.48 5.08
N GLY A 442 -12.14 3.00 3.82
CA GLY A 442 -11.23 3.42 2.75
C GLY A 442 -11.47 4.84 2.27
N ALA A 443 -12.57 5.49 2.70
CA ALA A 443 -12.80 6.90 2.40
C ALA A 443 -11.71 7.76 3.06
N VAL A 444 -11.05 8.58 2.25
CA VAL A 444 -10.08 9.56 2.71
C VAL A 444 -10.84 10.69 3.41
N PRO A 445 -10.54 10.98 4.70
CA PRO A 445 -11.23 12.03 5.44
C PRO A 445 -10.92 13.40 4.86
N PHE A 446 -11.90 14.31 4.92
CA PHE A 446 -11.74 15.68 4.43
C PHE A 446 -10.46 16.40 4.91
N PRO A 447 -10.06 16.31 6.20
CA PRO A 447 -8.80 16.93 6.66
C PRO A 447 -7.56 16.42 5.93
N THR A 448 -7.54 15.12 5.58
CA THR A 448 -6.42 14.51 4.88
C THR A 448 -6.36 14.98 3.43
N MET A 449 -7.52 15.15 2.78
CA MET A 449 -7.59 15.71 1.43
C MET A 449 -7.07 17.15 1.40
N VAL A 450 -7.43 17.96 2.40
CA VAL A 450 -6.90 19.33 2.55
C VAL A 450 -5.39 19.30 2.79
N ALA A 451 -4.89 18.41 3.65
CA ALA A 451 -3.46 18.26 3.89
C ALA A 451 -2.68 17.88 2.61
N LEU A 452 -3.21 16.97 1.78
CA LEU A 452 -2.62 16.61 0.49
C LEU A 452 -2.60 17.80 -0.48
N LEU A 453 -3.66 18.60 -0.52
CA LEU A 453 -3.70 19.83 -1.32
C LEU A 453 -2.67 20.85 -0.83
N CYS A 454 -2.56 21.08 0.48
CA CYS A 454 -1.56 21.96 1.07
C CYS A 454 -0.13 21.49 0.76
N MET A 455 0.12 20.19 0.80
CA MET A 455 1.41 19.62 0.42
C MET A 455 1.70 19.76 -1.08
N TRP A 456 0.71 19.56 -1.94
CA TRP A 456 0.85 19.74 -3.39
C TRP A 456 1.14 21.20 -3.76
N PHE A 457 0.33 22.15 -3.29
CA PHE A 457 0.50 23.57 -3.62
C PHE A 457 1.62 24.24 -2.82
N GLY A 458 1.89 23.79 -1.59
CA GLY A 458 2.89 24.38 -0.69
C GLY A 458 4.30 23.89 -0.90
N ILE A 459 4.48 22.62 -1.33
CA ILE A 459 5.81 22.01 -1.48
C ILE A 459 6.09 21.66 -2.95
N SER A 460 5.25 20.82 -3.55
CA SER A 460 5.51 20.28 -4.90
C SER A 460 5.50 21.37 -5.98
N LEU A 461 4.50 22.27 -5.98
CA LEU A 461 4.40 23.33 -6.99
C LEU A 461 5.61 24.27 -6.98
N PRO A 462 6.06 24.84 -5.84
CA PRO A 462 7.28 25.67 -5.80
C PRO A 462 8.53 24.92 -6.27
N LEU A 463 8.70 23.65 -5.89
CA LEU A 463 9.84 22.83 -6.30
C LEU A 463 9.86 22.58 -7.81
N VAL A 464 8.70 22.29 -8.42
CA VAL A 464 8.58 22.18 -9.87
C VAL A 464 8.92 23.50 -10.55
N TYR A 465 8.45 24.63 -10.03
CA TYR A 465 8.80 25.95 -10.56
C TYR A 465 10.30 26.24 -10.49
N LEU A 466 10.94 25.89 -9.39
CA LEU A 466 12.39 26.04 -9.20
C LEU A 466 13.17 25.19 -10.21
N GLY A 467 12.82 23.91 -10.32
CA GLY A 467 13.41 23.00 -11.30
C GLY A 467 13.22 23.51 -12.73
N TYR A 468 12.00 23.90 -13.06
CA TYR A 468 11.64 24.42 -14.38
C TYR A 468 12.41 25.68 -14.74
N TYR A 469 12.59 26.59 -13.78
CA TYR A 469 13.39 27.80 -14.00
C TYR A 469 14.84 27.47 -14.39
N PHE A 470 15.51 26.56 -13.67
CA PHE A 470 16.87 26.14 -14.01
C PHE A 470 16.93 25.34 -15.32
N GLY A 471 15.97 24.45 -15.55
CA GLY A 471 15.85 23.68 -16.78
C GLY A 471 15.67 24.55 -18.02
N PHE A 472 14.82 25.58 -17.91
CA PHE A 472 14.59 26.53 -18.99
C PHE A 472 15.83 27.41 -19.25
N ARG A 473 16.70 27.67 -18.27
CA ARG A 473 17.94 28.42 -18.50
C ARG A 473 19.07 27.56 -19.07
N LYS A 474 19.00 26.23 -18.95
CA LYS A 474 19.96 25.31 -19.56
C LYS A 474 19.87 25.33 -21.09
N GLN A 475 20.98 25.01 -21.75
CA GLN A 475 21.02 24.89 -23.20
C GLN A 475 19.98 23.85 -23.70
N PRO A 476 19.27 24.16 -24.80
CA PRO A 476 18.41 23.21 -25.50
C PRO A 476 19.14 21.91 -25.82
N TYR A 477 18.39 20.84 -26.10
CA TYR A 477 19.00 19.68 -26.75
C TYR A 477 19.36 20.01 -28.20
N ASP A 478 20.52 19.54 -28.63
CA ASP A 478 20.96 19.72 -30.02
C ASP A 478 20.23 18.70 -30.90
N ASN A 479 19.53 19.21 -31.92
CA ASN A 479 18.87 18.36 -32.90
C ASN A 479 19.89 17.99 -34.00
N PRO A 480 19.93 16.73 -34.45
CA PRO A 480 20.88 16.29 -35.48
C PRO A 480 20.64 16.93 -36.85
N VAL A 481 19.45 17.50 -37.07
CA VAL A 481 19.03 18.09 -38.35
C VAL A 481 18.34 19.44 -38.12
N ARG A 482 18.51 20.37 -39.06
CA ARG A 482 17.75 21.63 -39.10
C ARG A 482 16.29 21.38 -39.48
N THR A 483 15.37 22.07 -38.81
CA THR A 483 13.93 21.94 -39.07
C THR A 483 13.47 22.87 -40.19
N ASN A 484 12.56 22.39 -41.04
CA ASN A 484 11.84 23.22 -42.02
C ASN A 484 10.94 24.25 -41.31
N GLN A 485 10.72 25.41 -41.94
CA GLN A 485 9.86 26.46 -41.37
C GLN A 485 8.38 26.22 -41.66
N ILE A 486 8.04 25.76 -42.87
CA ILE A 486 6.66 25.54 -43.31
C ILE A 486 6.35 24.05 -43.21
N PRO A 487 5.27 23.62 -42.52
CA PRO A 487 4.96 22.20 -42.39
C PRO A 487 4.57 21.68 -43.77
N ARG A 488 5.05 20.48 -44.12
CA ARG A 488 4.63 19.85 -45.36
C ARG A 488 3.12 19.64 -45.35
N GLN A 489 2.46 19.88 -46.47
CA GLN A 489 1.05 19.53 -46.63
C GLN A 489 0.93 18.01 -46.60
N ILE A 490 0.28 17.49 -45.56
CA ILE A 490 -0.08 16.08 -45.46
C ILE A 490 -1.44 15.95 -46.16
N PRO A 491 -1.58 15.12 -47.20
CA PRO A 491 -2.87 14.91 -47.84
C PRO A 491 -3.88 14.39 -46.81
N GLU A 492 -5.13 14.88 -46.85
CA GLU A 492 -6.17 14.43 -45.93
C GLU A 492 -6.35 12.91 -46.05
N GLN A 493 -6.11 12.22 -44.94
CA GLN A 493 -6.25 10.78 -44.89
C GLN A 493 -7.74 10.44 -44.93
N ARG A 494 -8.13 9.57 -45.87
CA ARG A 494 -9.53 9.11 -45.98
C ARG A 494 -9.99 8.48 -44.67
N TRP A 495 -11.24 8.75 -44.28
CA TRP A 495 -11.81 8.39 -42.99
C TRP A 495 -11.60 6.91 -42.59
N TYR A 496 -11.72 5.98 -43.54
CA TYR A 496 -11.54 4.54 -43.32
C TYR A 496 -10.09 4.08 -43.11
N MET A 497 -9.11 4.98 -43.25
CA MET A 497 -7.71 4.72 -42.91
C MET A 497 -7.29 5.39 -41.59
N ASN A 498 -8.19 6.10 -40.91
CA ASN A 498 -7.90 6.78 -39.66
C ASN A 498 -8.08 5.82 -38.46
N LYS A 499 -6.98 5.44 -37.79
CA LYS A 499 -7.01 4.51 -36.65
C LYS A 499 -7.83 4.99 -35.45
N PHE A 500 -8.15 6.28 -35.36
CA PHE A 500 -8.95 6.85 -34.26
C PHE A 500 -10.43 6.99 -34.59
N VAL A 501 -10.82 6.75 -35.85
CA VAL A 501 -12.21 6.75 -36.32
C VAL A 501 -12.44 5.38 -36.97
N GLY A 502 -12.37 4.35 -36.14
CA GLY A 502 -12.89 3.02 -36.45
C GLY A 502 -14.25 2.87 -35.80
#